data_AF-A0A9P5JPZ0-F1
#
_entry.id   AF-A0A9P5JPZ0-F1
#
_cell.length_a   1.000
_cell.length_b   1.000
_cell.length_c   1.000
_cell.angle_alpha   90.00
_cell.angle_beta   90.00
_cell.angle_gamma   90.00
#
_symmetry.space_group_name_H-M   'P 1'
#
loop_
_entity.id
_entity.type
_entity.pdbx_description
1 polymer ?
#
loop_
_entity_poly.entity_id
_entity_poly.type
_entity_poly.pdbx_seq_one_letter_code
_entity_poly.pdbx_strand_id
1 'polypeptide(L)'
;PKWISNGGATERNRGSIVLAFKEPEIADSLINTMAICFDSAVKFSRFEERPVKECSRCGSLEHFTTGCNEKTICKLCGSKEHHAGNHPKGNPLKCINCDGDHASTDPTCP
;
A
#
# COMPACT_ATOMS: atom_id res chain seq x y z
N PRO A 1 24.96 -14.58 5.54
CA PRO A 1 23.56 -14.82 5.09
C PRO A 1 22.59 -14.63 6.26
N LYS A 2 21.82 -13.54 6.25
CA LYS A 2 20.86 -13.21 7.31
C LYS A 2 19.54 -13.91 6.97
N TRP A 3 19.25 -15.01 7.66
CA TRP A 3 18.01 -15.75 7.48
C TRP A 3 16.82 -14.92 7.99
N ILE A 4 15.73 -14.85 7.21
CA ILE A 4 14.46 -14.27 7.66
C ILE A 4 13.76 -15.30 8.57
N SER A 5 14.34 -15.51 9.74
CA SER A 5 13.62 -15.86 10.95
C SER A 5 14.66 -15.96 12.06
N ASN A 6 14.51 -15.10 13.05
CA ASN A 6 15.04 -15.42 14.37
C ASN A 6 14.08 -14.89 15.42
N GLY A 7 13.34 -15.82 16.02
CA GLY A 7 12.76 -15.66 17.33
C GLY A 7 11.46 -14.87 17.41
N GLY A 8 10.39 -15.59 17.79
CA GLY A 8 9.38 -15.06 18.71
C GLY A 8 8.40 -14.05 18.11
N ALA A 9 7.46 -14.53 17.31
CA ALA A 9 6.03 -14.22 17.43
C ALA A 9 5.31 -14.88 16.26
N THR A 10 4.23 -15.59 16.57
CA THR A 10 3.21 -16.05 15.63
C THR A 10 2.38 -14.87 15.10
N GLU A 11 3.03 -13.79 14.68
CA GLU A 11 2.37 -12.76 13.91
C GLU A 11 2.34 -13.26 12.48
N ARG A 12 1.12 -13.41 11.93
CA ARG A 12 0.90 -13.69 10.52
C ARG A 12 1.44 -12.51 9.71
N ASN A 13 2.74 -12.50 9.47
CA ASN A 13 3.39 -11.52 8.62
C ASN A 13 2.87 -11.78 7.20
N ARG A 14 1.87 -11.00 6.78
CA ARG A 14 1.36 -10.98 5.41
C ARG A 14 2.35 -10.20 4.54
N GLY A 15 3.56 -10.72 4.44
CA GLY A 15 4.58 -10.21 3.53
C GLY A 15 4.30 -10.70 2.11
N SER A 16 4.53 -9.83 1.14
CA SER A 16 4.61 -10.21 -0.27
C SER A 16 6.08 -10.33 -0.66
N ILE A 17 6.42 -11.32 -1.49
CA ILE A 17 7.75 -11.48 -2.07
C ILE A 17 7.63 -11.27 -3.57
N VAL A 18 8.50 -10.43 -4.14
CA VAL A 18 8.62 -10.28 -5.59
C VAL A 18 9.79 -11.14 -6.06
N LEU A 19 9.51 -12.10 -6.94
CA LEU A 19 10.51 -12.92 -7.60
C LEU A 19 10.71 -12.40 -9.02
N ALA A 20 11.95 -12.01 -9.33
CA ALA A 20 12.33 -11.58 -10.67
C ALA A 20 13.06 -12.74 -11.38
N PHE A 21 12.62 -13.05 -12.59
CA PHE A 21 13.22 -14.08 -13.43
C PHE A 21 13.79 -13.45 -14.69
N LYS A 22 14.87 -14.02 -15.21
CA LYS A 22 15.46 -13.59 -16.47
C LYS A 22 14.64 -14.10 -17.66
N GLU A 23 14.21 -15.36 -17.59
CA GLU A 23 13.38 -16.01 -18.60
C GLU A 23 11.89 -15.96 -18.19
N PRO A 24 10.99 -15.43 -19.05
CA PRO A 24 9.57 -15.28 -18.72
C PRO A 24 8.83 -16.62 -18.57
N GLU A 25 9.32 -17.66 -19.26
CA GLU A 25 8.75 -19.02 -19.24
C GLU A 25 8.76 -19.64 -17.84
N ILE A 26 9.81 -19.33 -17.06
CA ILE A 26 9.94 -19.81 -15.67
C ILE A 26 8.87 -19.16 -14.79
N ALA A 27 8.59 -17.87 -15.00
CA ALA A 27 7.54 -17.16 -14.27
C ALA A 27 6.15 -17.73 -14.62
N ASP A 28 5.88 -18.02 -15.90
CA ASP A 28 4.62 -18.62 -16.33
C ASP A 28 4.42 -20.03 -15.77
N SER A 29 5.48 -20.83 -15.73
CA SER A 29 5.44 -22.17 -15.14
C SER A 29 5.05 -22.11 -13.64
N LEU A 30 5.63 -21.16 -12.89
CA LEU A 30 5.31 -20.98 -11.47
C LEU A 30 3.90 -20.45 -11.23
N ILE A 31 3.36 -19.59 -12.10
CA ILE A 31 1.98 -19.11 -11.98
C ILE A 31 0.97 -20.24 -12.14
N ASN A 32 1.27 -21.22 -13.01
CA ASN A 32 0.40 -22.36 -13.28
C ASN A 32 0.63 -23.55 -12.34
N THR A 33 1.63 -23.47 -11.47
CA THR A 33 2.02 -24.56 -10.56
C THR A 33 1.81 -24.15 -9.10
N MET A 34 1.32 -25.07 -8.27
CA MET A 34 1.31 -24.85 -6.82
C MET A 34 2.71 -25.09 -6.26
N ALA A 35 3.27 -24.14 -5.52
CA ALA A 35 4.52 -24.35 -4.78
C ALA A 35 4.29 -24.28 -3.28
N ILE A 36 5.27 -24.78 -2.53
CA ILE A 36 5.31 -24.68 -1.07
C ILE A 36 6.43 -23.69 -0.71
N CYS A 37 6.08 -22.63 0.00
CA CYS A 37 7.02 -21.67 0.56
C CYS A 37 6.75 -21.55 2.06
N PHE A 38 7.79 -21.67 2.89
CA PHE A 38 7.68 -21.56 4.35
C PHE A 38 6.56 -22.44 4.95
N ASP A 39 6.58 -23.73 4.61
CA ASP A 39 5.60 -24.74 5.05
C ASP A 39 4.13 -24.44 4.67
N SER A 40 3.91 -23.52 3.73
CA SER A 40 2.58 -23.13 3.27
C SER A 40 2.47 -23.25 1.75
N ALA A 41 1.35 -23.78 1.27
CA ALA A 41 1.02 -23.72 -0.15
C ALA A 41 0.82 -22.25 -0.56
N VAL A 42 1.53 -21.81 -1.59
CA VAL A 42 1.46 -20.45 -2.12
C VAL A 42 0.95 -20.45 -3.55
N LYS A 43 0.25 -19.37 -3.89
CA LYS A 43 -0.19 -19.08 -5.25
C LYS A 43 0.63 -17.90 -5.77
N PHE A 44 1.21 -18.06 -6.96
CA PHE A 44 1.89 -16.96 -7.64
C PHE A 44 0.91 -16.22 -8.54
N SER A 45 1.19 -14.93 -8.74
CA SER A 45 0.54 -14.09 -9.73
C SER A 45 1.59 -13.20 -10.38
N ARG A 46 1.31 -12.70 -11.59
CA ARG A 46 2.14 -11.65 -12.17
C ARG A 46 2.19 -10.46 -11.20
N PHE A 47 3.38 -9.88 -11.07
CA PHE A 47 3.53 -8.65 -10.31
C PHE A 47 2.81 -7.53 -11.05
N GLU A 48 1.92 -6.86 -10.33
CA GLU A 48 1.26 -5.65 -10.77
C GLU A 48 1.70 -4.56 -9.82
N GLU A 49 2.27 -3.47 -10.35
CA GLU A 49 2.48 -2.28 -9.56
C GLU A 49 1.11 -1.72 -9.19
N ARG A 50 0.75 -1.88 -7.91
CA ARG A 50 -0.52 -1.37 -7.39
C ARG A 50 -0.27 0.00 -6.79
N PRO A 51 -1.15 0.98 -7.05
CA PRO A 51 -1.05 2.25 -6.37
C PRO A 51 -1.10 2.00 -4.86
N VAL A 52 -0.20 2.66 -4.13
CA VAL A 52 -0.13 2.53 -2.68
C VAL A 52 -1.51 2.90 -2.12
N LYS A 53 -2.10 1.98 -1.37
CA LYS A 53 -3.42 2.22 -0.78
C LYS A 53 -3.24 3.12 0.44
N GLU A 54 -3.56 4.40 0.28
CA GLU A 54 -3.73 5.30 1.42
C GLU A 54 -4.96 4.93 2.27
N CYS A 55 -4.83 5.11 3.58
CA CYS A 55 -5.94 5.05 4.52
C CYS A 55 -7.04 6.05 4.10
N SER A 56 -8.26 5.58 3.84
CA SER A 56 -9.34 6.48 3.39
C SER A 56 -9.81 7.49 4.45
N ARG A 57 -9.39 7.34 5.71
CA ARG A 57 -9.67 8.28 6.80
C ARG A 57 -8.61 9.37 6.92
N CYS A 58 -7.36 9.00 7.21
CA CYS A 58 -6.29 9.97 7.46
C CYS A 58 -5.29 10.12 6.30
N GLY A 59 -5.46 9.35 5.22
CA GLY A 59 -4.62 9.38 4.03
C GLY A 59 -3.17 8.89 4.20
N SER A 60 -2.83 8.35 5.38
CA SER A 60 -1.54 7.71 5.64
C SER A 60 -1.34 6.45 4.78
N LEU A 61 -0.10 6.23 4.32
CA LEU A 61 0.32 5.03 3.58
C LEU A 61 0.71 3.86 4.50
N GLU A 62 0.83 4.12 5.81
CA GLU A 62 1.38 3.16 6.78
C GLU A 62 0.36 2.11 7.25
N HIS A 63 -0.94 2.36 7.06
CA HIS A 63 -1.99 1.48 7.58
C HIS A 63 -3.26 1.49 6.73
N PHE A 64 -4.06 0.43 6.88
CA PHE A 64 -5.39 0.33 6.28
C PHE A 64 -6.45 1.08 7.10
N THR A 65 -7.50 1.53 6.43
CA THR A 65 -8.64 2.23 7.06
C THR A 65 -9.22 1.48 8.26
N THR A 66 -9.23 0.15 8.26
CA THR A 66 -9.77 -0.66 9.37
C THR A 66 -8.98 -0.51 10.66
N GLY A 67 -7.68 -0.25 10.60
CA GLY A 67 -6.81 -0.05 11.78
C GLY A 67 -6.58 1.41 12.15
N CYS A 68 -7.25 2.35 11.47
CA CYS A 68 -7.05 3.77 11.71
C CYS A 68 -7.74 4.23 13.01
N ASN A 69 -7.04 4.98 13.85
CA ASN A 69 -7.59 5.63 15.05
C ASN A 69 -7.66 7.16 14.92
N GLU A 70 -7.29 7.69 13.75
CA GLU A 70 -7.29 9.12 13.46
C GLU A 70 -8.67 9.61 13.02
N LYS A 71 -8.89 10.92 13.19
CA LYS A 71 -10.05 11.60 12.60
C LYS A 71 -9.93 11.63 11.08
N THR A 72 -11.07 11.53 10.41
CA THR A 72 -11.12 11.70 8.95
C THR A 72 -10.70 13.10 8.56
N ILE A 73 -9.86 13.21 7.53
CA ILE A 73 -9.33 14.48 7.03
C ILE A 73 -9.78 14.76 5.59
N CYS A 74 -9.70 16.02 5.18
CA CYS A 74 -9.86 16.44 3.81
C CYS A 74 -8.65 15.99 2.98
N LYS A 75 -8.82 15.03 2.07
CA LYS A 75 -7.74 14.57 1.19
C LYS A 75 -7.22 15.63 0.19
N LEU A 76 -7.96 16.72 0.03
CA LEU A 76 -7.57 17.81 -0.85
C LEU A 76 -6.60 18.79 -0.17
N CYS A 77 -6.63 18.93 1.16
CA CYS A 77 -5.82 19.93 1.86
C CYS A 77 -5.36 19.55 3.28
N GLY A 78 -5.58 18.31 3.71
CA GLY A 78 -5.20 17.80 5.03
C GLY A 78 -6.03 18.31 6.22
N SER A 79 -7.05 19.15 6.01
CA SER A 79 -7.85 19.72 7.10
C SER A 79 -8.63 18.65 7.87
N LYS A 80 -8.71 18.78 9.20
CA LYS A 80 -9.56 17.95 10.08
C LYS A 80 -10.97 18.54 10.30
N GLU A 81 -11.22 19.75 9.80
CA GLU A 81 -12.46 20.49 10.03
C GLU A 81 -13.55 20.17 9.00
N HIS A 82 -13.15 19.72 7.81
CA HIS A 82 -14.06 19.39 6.72
C HIS A 82 -13.61 18.15 5.96
N HIS A 83 -14.54 17.55 5.23
CA HIS A 83 -14.25 16.46 4.29
C HIS A 83 -13.99 17.00 2.89
N ALA A 84 -13.42 16.19 2.00
CA ALA A 84 -13.15 16.56 0.60
C ALA A 84 -14.40 17.08 -0.15
N GLY A 85 -15.59 16.53 0.13
CA GLY A 85 -16.84 16.99 -0.48
C GLY A 85 -17.27 18.41 -0.08
N ASN A 86 -16.78 18.92 1.05
CA ASN A 86 -17.04 20.26 1.56
C ASN A 86 -15.80 21.16 1.47
N HIS A 87 -14.85 20.82 0.59
CA HIS A 87 -13.65 21.62 0.43
C HIS A 87 -14.00 23.01 -0.13
N PRO A 88 -13.65 24.11 0.57
CA PRO A 88 -14.01 25.46 0.13
C PRO A 88 -13.45 25.77 -1.26
N LYS A 89 -14.28 26.37 -2.13
CA LYS A 89 -13.82 26.82 -3.45
C LYS A 89 -12.76 27.92 -3.26
N GLY A 90 -11.58 27.71 -3.84
CA GLY A 90 -10.47 28.66 -3.78
C GLY A 90 -9.46 28.38 -2.66
N ASN A 91 -9.69 27.38 -1.79
CA ASN A 91 -8.64 26.93 -0.89
C ASN A 91 -7.55 26.18 -1.66
N PRO A 92 -6.27 26.33 -1.26
CA PRO A 92 -5.18 25.62 -1.90
C PRO A 92 -5.30 24.12 -1.63
N LEU A 93 -4.91 23.35 -2.65
CA LEU A 93 -4.66 21.93 -2.46
C LEU A 93 -3.35 21.76 -1.68
N LYS A 94 -3.32 20.76 -0.81
CA LYS A 94 -2.12 20.41 -0.05
C LYS A 94 -2.09 18.91 0.17
N CYS A 95 -1.03 18.28 -0.33
CA CYS A 95 -0.81 16.85 -0.18
C CYS A 95 -0.29 16.58 1.24
N ILE A 96 -0.88 15.60 1.91
CA ILE A 96 -0.51 15.19 3.27
C ILE A 96 0.76 14.33 3.32
N ASN A 97 1.17 13.77 2.17
CA ASN A 97 2.27 12.81 2.09
C ASN A 97 3.58 13.51 1.69
N CYS A 98 3.51 14.51 0.81
CA CYS A 98 4.68 15.24 0.29
C CYS A 98 4.64 16.76 0.53
N ASP A 99 3.58 17.27 1.18
CA ASP A 99 3.34 18.71 1.42
C ASP A 99 3.24 19.59 0.15
N GLY A 100 3.13 19.00 -1.05
CA GLY A 100 3.01 19.72 -2.32
C GLY A 100 1.61 20.26 -2.64
N ASP A 101 1.52 21.12 -3.65
CA ASP A 101 0.30 21.83 -4.08
C ASP A 101 -0.68 20.97 -4.92
N HIS A 102 -0.93 19.74 -4.48
CA HIS A 102 -1.86 18.80 -5.11
C HIS A 102 -2.64 17.99 -4.07
N ALA A 103 -3.66 17.23 -4.48
CA ALA A 103 -4.43 16.38 -3.57
C ALA A 103 -3.65 15.11 -3.19
N SER A 104 -3.86 14.53 -1.99
CA SER A 104 -3.15 13.29 -1.61
C SER A 104 -3.44 12.09 -2.51
N THR A 105 -4.53 12.15 -3.26
CA THR A 105 -4.96 11.15 -4.23
C THR A 105 -4.36 11.35 -5.62
N ASP A 106 -3.52 12.37 -5.82
CA ASP A 106 -2.91 12.65 -7.13
C ASP A 106 -1.92 11.53 -7.49
N PRO A 107 -2.10 10.84 -8.64
CA PRO A 107 -1.21 9.75 -9.05
C PRO A 107 0.21 10.22 -9.40
N THR A 108 0.42 11.54 -9.54
CA THR A 108 1.73 12.14 -9.80
C THR A 108 2.46 12.58 -8.52
N CYS A 109 1.89 12.30 -7.34
CA CYS A 109 2.56 12.52 -6.07
C CYS A 109 3.89 11.73 -6.05
N PRO A 110 5.02 12.38 -5.73
CA PRO A 110 6.34 11.75 -5.68
C PRO A 110 6.48 10.73 -4.55
#